data_AF-A0A317F1J5-F1
#
_entry.id   AF-A0A317F1J5-F1
#
_cell.length_a   1.000
_cell.length_b   1.000
_cell.length_c   1.000
_cell.angle_alpha   90.00
_cell.angle_beta   90.00
_cell.angle_gamma   90.00
#
_symmetry.space_group_name_H-M   'P 1'
#
loop_
_entity.id
_entity.type
_entity.pdbx_description
1 polymer ?
#
loop_
_entity_poly.entity_id
_entity_poly.type
_entity_poly.pdbx_seq_one_letter_code
_entity_poly.pdbx_strand_id
1 'polypeptide(L)'
;MKRLTILIALIIPLFLCTSWGFFAHQRINNLAIFTLPTGMIGFYKKNIKYITEHAVDPDKRRYADTLEAPRHYLDVENYEKEIDSIPQKWNDAVAKYSLKKLNENGIVPWQIQRTYFSLVKAFKTRDSIKILKYSADLGHYIGDAHVPLHTTSNHNGQLTNQVGIHAFWESRLPELFSTNYSFVVGKANYIENPLKEAWKILKHTHSLVDTVLTFEAKLNASFPSDKKYSFSERNNTVLKQYSLAYSKTYHDAMNNMVEKQMRSAILEIGSFWYSAWVDAGQPELKNLIKIDPIPDERKEESDVDKKFEKGVLIGREI
;
A
#
# COMPACT_ATOMS: atom_id res chain seq x y z
N MET A 1 6.25 51.69 -23.92
CA MET A 1 6.15 50.26 -24.27
C MET A 1 6.78 49.43 -23.16
N LYS A 2 5.99 49.06 -22.14
CA LYS A 2 6.47 48.28 -20.99
C LYS A 2 6.30 46.80 -21.32
N ARG A 3 7.41 46.07 -21.48
CA ARG A 3 7.41 44.62 -21.66
C ARG A 3 7.03 43.96 -20.34
N LEU A 4 5.88 43.29 -20.32
CA LEU A 4 5.42 42.48 -19.21
C LEU A 4 6.09 41.11 -19.33
N THR A 5 7.13 40.88 -18.53
CA THR A 5 7.72 39.56 -18.33
C THR A 5 6.73 38.72 -17.53
N ILE A 6 5.95 37.88 -18.21
CA ILE A 6 5.15 36.85 -17.57
C ILE A 6 6.12 35.74 -17.16
N LEU A 7 6.47 35.72 -15.86
CA LEU A 7 7.05 34.54 -15.23
C LEU A 7 5.94 33.48 -15.20
N ILE A 8 5.96 32.54 -16.15
CA ILE A 8 5.16 31.32 -16.03
C ILE A 8 5.82 30.50 -14.93
N ALA A 9 5.37 30.69 -13.70
CA ALA A 9 5.57 29.71 -12.65
C ALA A 9 4.86 28.44 -13.11
N LEU A 10 5.66 27.45 -13.55
CA LEU A 10 5.23 26.07 -13.74
C LEU A 10 4.79 25.54 -12.37
N ILE A 11 3.55 25.83 -12.00
CA ILE A 11 2.84 25.11 -10.94
C ILE A 11 2.54 23.75 -11.56
N ILE A 12 3.42 22.80 -11.31
CA ILE A 12 3.24 21.39 -11.64
C ILE A 12 2.09 20.90 -10.75
N PRO A 13 0.92 20.50 -11.28
CA PRO A 13 0.01 19.70 -10.50
C PRO A 13 0.68 18.33 -10.36
N LEU A 14 1.19 18.06 -9.16
CA LEU A 14 1.77 16.76 -8.80
C LEU A 14 0.62 15.74 -8.69
N PHE A 15 0.18 15.18 -9.83
CA PHE A 15 -0.58 13.93 -9.84
C PHE A 15 0.42 12.77 -9.77
N LEU A 16 1.10 12.65 -8.63
CA LEU A 16 1.88 11.47 -8.30
C LEU A 16 1.11 10.73 -7.20
N CYS A 17 0.30 9.77 -7.64
CA CYS A 17 -0.34 8.80 -6.77
C CYS A 17 0.76 8.05 -6.01
N THR A 18 0.73 8.13 -4.67
CA THR A 18 1.76 7.58 -3.78
C THR A 18 1.16 6.56 -2.81
N SER A 19 1.84 5.41 -2.69
CA SER A 19 1.48 4.09 -2.12
C SER A 19 0.98 3.08 -3.17
N TRP A 20 1.43 1.79 -3.10
CA TRP A 20 1.39 0.76 -4.17
C TRP A 20 0.51 1.20 -5.33
N GLY A 21 1.06 2.03 -6.23
CA GLY A 21 0.26 2.93 -7.08
C GLY A 21 -1.00 2.25 -7.55
N PHE A 22 -2.17 2.90 -7.42
CA PHE A 22 -3.52 2.31 -7.41
C PHE A 22 -3.71 0.96 -8.14
N PHE A 23 -3.16 0.83 -9.35
CA PHE A 23 -3.00 -0.43 -10.08
C PHE A 23 -2.56 -1.64 -9.22
N ALA A 24 -1.46 -1.54 -8.46
CA ALA A 24 -0.87 -2.67 -7.76
C ALA A 24 -1.74 -3.11 -6.58
N HIS A 25 -2.27 -2.18 -5.76
CA HIS A 25 -3.26 -2.48 -4.72
C HIS A 25 -4.51 -3.15 -5.26
N GLN A 26 -5.09 -2.60 -6.34
CA GLN A 26 -6.23 -3.17 -7.04
C GLN A 26 -5.93 -4.60 -7.50
N ARG A 27 -4.76 -4.80 -8.12
CA ARG A 27 -4.34 -6.09 -8.67
C ARG A 27 -4.15 -7.15 -7.59
N ILE A 28 -3.43 -6.86 -6.51
CA ILE A 28 -3.18 -7.84 -5.45
C ILE A 28 -4.45 -8.21 -4.68
N ASN A 29 -5.32 -7.24 -4.38
CA ASN A 29 -6.59 -7.50 -3.69
C ASN A 29 -7.53 -8.35 -4.56
N ASN A 30 -7.61 -8.04 -5.86
CA ASN A 30 -8.37 -8.84 -6.82
C ASN A 30 -7.86 -10.29 -6.85
N LEU A 31 -6.55 -10.49 -6.92
CA LEU A 31 -5.95 -11.81 -7.01
C LEU A 31 -6.03 -12.61 -5.70
N ALA A 32 -6.00 -11.93 -4.55
CA ALA A 32 -6.12 -12.56 -3.24
C ALA A 32 -7.45 -13.32 -3.08
N ILE A 33 -8.53 -12.88 -3.74
CA ILE A 33 -9.83 -13.56 -3.74
C ILE A 33 -9.71 -15.01 -4.21
N PHE A 34 -8.82 -15.28 -5.16
CA PHE A 34 -8.67 -16.61 -5.75
C PHE A 34 -7.85 -17.58 -4.89
N THR A 35 -7.29 -17.10 -3.77
CA THR A 35 -6.62 -17.95 -2.77
C THR A 35 -7.61 -18.52 -1.75
N LEU A 36 -8.83 -17.97 -1.68
CA LEU A 36 -9.80 -18.25 -0.63
C LEU A 36 -10.47 -19.64 -0.77
N PRO A 37 -10.86 -20.26 0.36
CA PRO A 37 -11.56 -21.55 0.34
C PRO A 37 -12.99 -21.43 -0.21
N THR A 38 -13.60 -22.58 -0.50
CA THR A 38 -14.97 -22.69 -1.06
C THR A 38 -16.04 -21.98 -0.23
N GLY A 39 -15.90 -21.96 1.10
CA GLY A 39 -16.82 -21.26 2.00
C GLY A 39 -16.81 -19.73 1.86
N MET A 40 -15.74 -19.15 1.31
CA MET A 40 -15.57 -17.70 1.19
C MET A 40 -15.60 -17.20 -0.25
N ILE A 41 -14.99 -17.96 -1.17
CA ILE A 41 -14.70 -17.50 -2.53
C ILE A 41 -15.95 -17.05 -3.29
N GLY A 42 -17.12 -17.66 -3.05
CA GLY A 42 -18.38 -17.27 -3.67
C GLY A 42 -18.80 -15.84 -3.33
N PHE A 43 -18.70 -15.46 -2.05
CA PHE A 43 -19.03 -14.11 -1.59
C PHE A 43 -18.05 -13.07 -2.16
N TYR A 44 -16.75 -13.35 -2.10
CA TYR A 44 -15.74 -12.41 -2.58
C TYR A 44 -15.78 -12.25 -4.11
N LYS A 45 -15.97 -13.34 -4.87
CA LYS A 45 -16.13 -13.25 -6.34
C LYS A 45 -17.35 -12.44 -6.75
N LYS A 46 -18.47 -12.56 -6.03
CA LYS A 46 -19.67 -11.73 -6.29
C LYS A 46 -19.40 -10.24 -6.08
N ASN A 47 -18.48 -9.90 -5.17
CA ASN A 47 -18.13 -8.52 -4.81
C ASN A 47 -16.74 -8.10 -5.29
N ILE A 48 -16.18 -8.80 -6.30
CA ILE A 48 -14.81 -8.58 -6.77
C ILE A 48 -14.55 -7.14 -7.22
N LYS A 49 -15.55 -6.51 -7.84
CA LYS A 49 -15.49 -5.12 -8.26
C LYS A 49 -15.27 -4.19 -7.06
N TYR A 50 -16.05 -4.35 -6.00
CA TYR A 50 -15.90 -3.55 -4.77
C TYR A 50 -14.51 -3.74 -4.16
N ILE A 51 -14.09 -5.00 -3.93
CA ILE A 51 -12.78 -5.28 -3.32
C ILE A 51 -11.64 -4.70 -4.15
N THR A 52 -11.77 -4.71 -5.48
CA THR A 52 -10.78 -4.12 -6.38
C THR A 52 -10.80 -2.60 -6.26
N GLU A 53 -11.93 -1.95 -6.50
CA GLU A 53 -12.05 -0.48 -6.55
C GLU A 53 -11.72 0.20 -5.21
N HIS A 54 -12.10 -0.42 -4.10
CA HIS A 54 -11.88 0.12 -2.75
C HIS A 54 -10.52 -0.25 -2.15
N ALA A 55 -9.67 -1.02 -2.86
CA ALA A 55 -8.32 -1.36 -2.40
C ALA A 55 -7.38 -0.14 -2.26
N VAL A 56 -7.80 1.04 -2.72
CA VAL A 56 -7.02 2.30 -2.70
C VAL A 56 -7.66 3.37 -1.82
N ASP A 57 -8.77 3.06 -1.17
CA ASP A 57 -9.48 4.02 -0.32
C ASP A 57 -8.64 4.51 0.87
N PRO A 58 -7.78 3.69 1.52
CA PRO A 58 -6.86 4.21 2.53
C PRO A 58 -5.99 5.37 2.03
N ASP A 59 -5.47 5.29 0.79
CA ASP A 59 -4.71 6.42 0.22
C ASP A 59 -5.57 7.67 0.05
N LYS A 60 -6.80 7.51 -0.43
CA LYS A 60 -7.72 8.65 -0.56
C LYS A 60 -8.02 9.27 0.80
N ARG A 61 -8.10 8.47 1.87
CA ARG A 61 -8.34 8.97 3.23
C ARG A 61 -7.24 9.90 3.72
N ARG A 62 -6.01 9.83 3.20
CA ARG A 62 -4.92 10.78 3.52
C ARG A 62 -5.21 12.22 3.10
N TYR A 63 -6.22 12.45 2.27
CA TYR A 63 -6.68 13.80 1.89
C TYR A 63 -7.72 14.36 2.87
N ALA A 64 -8.19 13.56 3.82
CA ALA A 64 -9.31 13.90 4.70
C ALA A 64 -9.08 13.62 6.19
N ASP A 65 -8.31 12.58 6.54
CA ASP A 65 -7.97 12.14 7.89
C ASP A 65 -6.48 12.36 8.17
N THR A 66 -6.16 13.26 9.10
CA THR A 66 -4.78 13.56 9.54
C THR A 66 -4.09 12.37 10.18
N LEU A 67 -4.84 11.38 10.66
CA LEU A 67 -4.33 10.17 11.30
C LEU A 67 -4.19 9.01 10.32
N GLU A 68 -4.53 9.18 9.04
CA GLU A 68 -4.42 8.11 8.04
C GLU A 68 -2.98 7.91 7.59
N ALA A 69 -2.24 8.97 7.25
CA ALA A 69 -0.88 8.83 6.68
C ALA A 69 0.06 7.88 7.45
N PRO A 70 0.13 7.91 8.80
CA PRO A 70 1.01 7.00 9.54
C PRO A 70 0.60 5.53 9.45
N ARG A 71 -0.61 5.20 8.98
CA ARG A 71 -1.12 3.83 8.90
C ARG A 71 -0.50 3.00 7.77
N HIS A 72 0.17 3.64 6.84
CA HIS A 72 0.70 3.02 5.62
C HIS A 72 2.17 2.58 5.77
N TYR A 73 2.95 3.20 6.65
CA TYR A 73 4.39 2.94 6.74
C TYR A 73 4.85 2.67 8.17
N LEU A 74 6.13 2.32 8.31
CA LEU A 74 6.87 2.34 9.58
C LEU A 74 8.34 2.66 9.27
N ASP A 75 8.81 3.85 9.64
CA ASP A 75 10.21 4.23 9.46
C ASP A 75 11.08 3.60 10.54
N VAL A 76 11.63 2.41 10.27
CA VAL A 76 12.36 1.61 11.26
C VAL A 76 13.45 2.43 11.95
N GLU A 77 14.23 3.17 11.18
CA GLU A 77 15.41 3.90 11.68
C GLU A 77 15.04 5.04 12.64
N ASN A 78 13.79 5.52 12.60
CA ASN A 78 13.31 6.54 13.52
C ASN A 78 12.87 5.96 14.87
N TYR A 79 12.60 4.65 14.93
CA TYR A 79 12.29 3.94 16.18
C TYR A 79 13.55 3.39 16.84
N GLU A 80 14.28 2.55 16.12
CA GLU A 80 15.41 1.76 16.62
C GLU A 80 16.41 1.50 15.49
N LYS A 81 17.66 1.19 15.84
CA LYS A 81 18.66 0.76 14.87
C LYS A 81 18.32 -0.60 14.26
N GLU A 82 17.89 -1.52 15.12
CA GLU A 82 17.51 -2.88 14.73
C GLU A 82 16.00 -3.02 14.85
N ILE A 83 15.33 -3.45 13.78
CA ILE A 83 13.86 -3.63 13.75
C ILE A 83 13.34 -4.55 14.88
N ASP A 84 14.16 -5.50 15.33
CA ASP A 84 13.82 -6.42 16.43
C ASP A 84 13.72 -5.74 17.80
N SER A 85 14.29 -4.55 17.96
CA SER A 85 14.24 -3.76 19.19
C SER A 85 12.94 -2.96 19.35
N ILE A 86 12.12 -2.90 18.29
CA ILE A 86 10.83 -2.20 18.30
C ILE A 86 9.80 -3.10 19.03
N PRO A 87 9.13 -2.62 20.10
CA PRO A 87 8.14 -3.42 20.81
C PRO A 87 6.98 -3.79 19.88
N GLN A 88 6.70 -5.08 19.75
CA GLN A 88 5.65 -5.52 18.84
C GLN A 88 4.25 -5.18 19.34
N LYS A 89 4.02 -5.21 20.65
CA LYS A 89 2.70 -4.90 21.23
C LYS A 89 2.48 -3.40 21.26
N TRP A 90 1.27 -2.97 20.88
CA TRP A 90 0.89 -1.56 20.84
C TRP A 90 1.12 -0.84 22.17
N ASN A 91 0.67 -1.41 23.28
CA ASN A 91 0.80 -0.76 24.59
C ASN A 91 2.26 -0.56 24.99
N ASP A 92 3.14 -1.51 24.68
CA ASP A 92 4.57 -1.41 24.95
C ASP A 92 5.21 -0.33 24.07
N ALA A 93 4.80 -0.25 22.80
CA ALA A 93 5.25 0.80 21.87
C ALA A 93 4.78 2.19 22.31
N VAL A 94 3.54 2.33 22.77
CA VAL A 94 3.00 3.59 23.31
C VAL A 94 3.77 4.01 24.57
N ALA A 95 4.02 3.07 25.48
CA ALA A 95 4.78 3.34 26.70
C ALA A 95 6.22 3.76 26.40
N LYS A 96 6.86 3.17 25.38
CA LYS A 96 8.25 3.47 25.00
C LYS A 96 8.40 4.75 24.18
N TYR A 97 7.48 5.03 23.25
CA TYR A 97 7.67 6.06 22.23
C TYR A 97 6.71 7.24 22.33
N SER A 98 5.61 7.14 23.08
CA SER A 98 4.45 8.03 23.02
C SER A 98 3.66 7.97 21.71
N LEU A 99 2.38 8.35 21.77
CA LEU A 99 1.50 8.43 20.60
C LEU A 99 1.99 9.42 19.55
N LYS A 100 2.65 10.51 19.97
CA LYS A 100 3.17 11.52 19.04
C LYS A 100 4.22 10.91 18.12
N LYS A 101 5.23 10.24 18.68
CA LYS A 101 6.28 9.58 17.89
C LYS A 101 5.70 8.49 16.98
N LEU A 102 4.72 7.73 17.47
CA LEU A 102 4.04 6.71 16.67
C LEU A 102 3.33 7.32 15.44
N ASN A 103 2.59 8.41 15.64
CA ASN A 103 1.92 9.13 14.56
C ASN A 103 2.89 9.86 13.61
N GLU A 104 4.12 10.14 14.02
CA GLU A 104 5.12 10.78 13.15
C GLU A 104 5.90 9.78 12.30
N ASN A 105 6.07 8.54 12.78
CA ASN A 105 7.01 7.57 12.21
C ASN A 105 6.35 6.30 11.67
N GLY A 106 5.03 6.25 11.67
CA GLY A 106 4.27 5.18 11.03
C GLY A 106 4.02 3.97 11.92
N ILE A 107 2.87 3.33 11.69
CA ILE A 107 2.28 2.30 12.57
C ILE A 107 1.72 1.08 11.81
N VAL A 108 2.13 0.84 10.56
CA VAL A 108 1.48 -0.14 9.68
C VAL A 108 1.28 -1.55 10.29
N PRO A 109 2.21 -2.16 11.07
CA PRO A 109 1.97 -3.50 11.63
C PRO A 109 0.83 -3.51 12.66
N TRP A 110 0.73 -2.46 13.46
CA TRP A 110 -0.36 -2.30 14.43
C TRP A 110 -1.68 -1.97 13.73
N GLN A 111 -1.64 -1.20 12.65
CA GLN A 111 -2.83 -0.96 11.85
C GLN A 111 -3.37 -2.24 11.22
N ILE A 112 -2.51 -3.09 10.66
CA ILE A 112 -2.90 -4.42 10.14
C ILE A 112 -3.65 -5.22 11.21
N GLN A 113 -3.12 -5.29 12.44
CA GLN A 113 -3.79 -5.98 13.54
C GLN A 113 -5.17 -5.36 13.87
N ARG A 114 -5.26 -4.03 13.94
CA ARG A 114 -6.52 -3.33 14.25
C ARG A 114 -7.60 -3.58 13.19
N THR A 115 -7.22 -3.50 11.91
CA THR A 115 -8.14 -3.75 10.80
C THR A 115 -8.52 -5.23 10.72
N TYR A 116 -7.59 -6.15 11.02
CA TYR A 116 -7.88 -7.58 11.16
C TYR A 116 -8.98 -7.85 12.20
N PHE A 117 -8.86 -7.30 13.41
CA PHE A 117 -9.91 -7.52 14.43
C PHE A 117 -11.23 -6.84 14.07
N SER A 118 -11.20 -5.73 13.34
CA SER A 118 -12.42 -5.13 12.76
C SER A 118 -13.09 -6.06 11.76
N LEU A 119 -12.31 -6.74 10.90
CA LEU A 119 -12.80 -7.74 9.97
C LEU A 119 -13.37 -8.98 10.68
N VAL A 120 -12.69 -9.49 11.71
CA VAL A 120 -13.21 -10.59 12.56
C VAL A 120 -14.57 -10.21 13.15
N LYS A 121 -14.70 -8.99 13.68
CA LYS A 121 -15.97 -8.50 14.24
C LYS A 121 -17.06 -8.42 13.17
N ALA A 122 -16.73 -7.90 11.98
CA ALA A 122 -17.69 -7.81 10.88
C ALA A 122 -18.19 -9.18 10.42
N PHE A 123 -17.32 -10.19 10.37
CA PHE A 123 -17.73 -11.57 10.13
C PHE A 123 -18.65 -12.11 11.23
N LYS A 124 -18.30 -11.91 12.51
CA LYS A 124 -19.13 -12.33 13.66
C LYS A 124 -20.54 -11.73 13.61
N THR A 125 -20.65 -10.47 13.20
CA THR A 125 -21.94 -9.77 13.08
C THR A 125 -22.62 -9.99 11.72
N ARG A 126 -22.02 -10.75 10.80
CA ARG A 126 -22.52 -11.02 9.44
C ARG A 126 -22.86 -9.75 8.65
N ASP A 127 -22.12 -8.67 8.92
CA ASP A 127 -22.31 -7.36 8.28
C ASP A 127 -21.55 -7.33 6.95
N SER A 128 -22.28 -7.56 5.85
CA SER A 128 -21.67 -7.68 4.52
C SER A 128 -20.89 -6.44 4.09
N ILE A 129 -21.34 -5.24 4.45
CA ILE A 129 -20.69 -3.99 4.04
C ILE A 129 -19.38 -3.83 4.79
N LYS A 130 -19.38 -4.07 6.11
CA LYS A 130 -18.15 -3.99 6.91
C LYS A 130 -17.15 -5.10 6.57
N ILE A 131 -17.61 -6.30 6.21
CA ILE A 131 -16.72 -7.35 5.71
C ILE A 131 -15.99 -6.85 4.47
N LEU A 132 -16.69 -6.26 3.49
CA LEU A 132 -16.07 -5.77 2.27
C LEU A 132 -15.10 -4.61 2.53
N LYS A 133 -15.54 -3.61 3.30
CA LYS A 133 -14.72 -2.44 3.67
C LYS A 133 -13.42 -2.86 4.36
N TYR A 134 -13.53 -3.62 5.45
CA TYR A 134 -12.34 -4.03 6.21
C TYR A 134 -11.49 -5.05 5.46
N SER A 135 -12.04 -5.82 4.53
CA SER A 135 -11.23 -6.67 3.64
C SER A 135 -10.36 -5.82 2.72
N ALA A 136 -10.94 -4.81 2.06
CA ALA A 136 -10.20 -3.92 1.16
C ALA A 136 -9.15 -3.08 1.92
N ASP A 137 -9.53 -2.48 3.05
CA ASP A 137 -8.61 -1.72 3.91
C ASP A 137 -7.47 -2.60 4.43
N LEU A 138 -7.77 -3.81 4.91
CA LEU A 138 -6.74 -4.73 5.40
C LEU A 138 -5.79 -5.14 4.27
N GLY A 139 -6.34 -5.42 3.09
CA GLY A 139 -5.57 -5.79 1.92
C GLY A 139 -4.63 -4.67 1.46
N HIS A 140 -5.05 -3.42 1.59
CA HIS A 140 -4.20 -2.26 1.33
C HIS A 140 -3.01 -2.19 2.29
N TYR A 141 -3.23 -2.15 3.60
CA TYR A 141 -2.14 -2.02 4.58
C TYR A 141 -1.16 -3.21 4.56
N ILE A 142 -1.66 -4.42 4.25
CA ILE A 142 -0.78 -5.58 4.00
C ILE A 142 0.04 -5.36 2.72
N GLY A 143 -0.55 -4.81 1.67
CA GLY A 143 0.17 -4.37 0.47
C GLY A 143 1.31 -3.42 0.80
N ASP A 144 1.03 -2.34 1.53
CA ASP A 144 2.04 -1.35 1.93
C ASP A 144 3.20 -1.96 2.71
N ALA A 145 2.90 -2.87 3.64
CA ALA A 145 3.92 -3.60 4.40
C ALA A 145 4.83 -4.49 3.53
N HIS A 146 4.50 -4.68 2.25
CA HIS A 146 5.34 -5.32 1.24
C HIS A 146 6.11 -4.33 0.33
N VAL A 147 6.00 -2.99 0.48
CA VAL A 147 6.99 -2.06 -0.13
C VAL A 147 8.19 -1.94 0.79
N PRO A 148 9.43 -2.18 0.31
CA PRO A 148 10.63 -1.85 1.09
C PRO A 148 10.66 -0.37 1.51
N LEU A 149 10.29 0.53 0.61
CA LEU A 149 10.30 1.98 0.82
C LEU A 149 9.24 2.50 1.82
N HIS A 150 8.27 1.66 2.23
CA HIS A 150 7.34 1.96 3.34
C HIS A 150 7.89 1.55 4.70
N THR A 151 9.09 0.98 4.74
CA THR A 151 9.71 0.50 5.98
C THR A 151 10.93 1.35 6.39
N THR A 152 11.17 2.48 5.73
CA THR A 152 12.37 3.29 5.95
C THR A 152 12.06 4.78 5.87
N SER A 153 12.75 5.54 6.73
CA SER A 153 12.76 7.00 6.65
C SER A 153 13.24 7.50 5.29
N ASN A 154 14.09 6.76 4.57
CA ASN A 154 14.55 7.07 3.20
C ASN A 154 13.56 6.66 2.09
N HIS A 155 12.27 6.73 2.37
CA HIS A 155 11.17 6.25 1.51
C HIS A 155 11.21 6.74 0.06
N ASN A 156 11.68 7.96 -0.20
CA ASN A 156 11.76 8.49 -1.55
C ASN A 156 13.21 8.65 -2.02
N GLY A 157 14.18 8.02 -1.36
CA GLY A 157 15.60 8.15 -1.70
C GLY A 157 16.17 9.54 -1.39
N GLN A 158 15.47 10.35 -0.60
CA GLN A 158 15.83 11.73 -0.31
C GLN A 158 17.09 11.86 0.58
N LEU A 159 17.48 10.80 1.29
CA LEU A 159 18.71 10.75 2.09
C LEU A 159 19.90 10.19 1.29
N THR A 160 19.67 9.66 0.09
CA THR A 160 20.69 9.00 -0.73
C THR A 160 20.77 9.53 -2.18
N ASN A 161 20.14 10.67 -2.47
CA ASN A 161 20.10 11.33 -3.80
C ASN A 161 19.39 10.53 -4.90
N GLN A 162 18.31 9.81 -4.53
CA GLN A 162 17.52 8.97 -5.43
C GLN A 162 16.05 9.41 -5.47
N VAL A 163 15.80 10.72 -5.31
CA VAL A 163 14.46 11.32 -5.27
C VAL A 163 13.58 10.82 -6.43
N GLY A 164 12.42 10.26 -6.10
CA GLY A 164 11.48 9.64 -7.03
C GLY A 164 11.60 8.12 -7.14
N ILE A 165 12.50 7.48 -6.39
CA ILE A 165 12.62 6.01 -6.38
C ILE A 165 11.36 5.33 -5.82
N HIS A 166 10.58 6.02 -4.98
CA HIS A 166 9.31 5.50 -4.45
C HIS A 166 8.33 5.18 -5.57
N ALA A 167 7.85 6.21 -6.28
CA ALA A 167 6.94 6.05 -7.40
C ALA A 167 7.55 5.20 -8.54
N PHE A 168 8.88 5.16 -8.66
CA PHE A 168 9.55 4.27 -9.60
C PHE A 168 9.35 2.79 -9.25
N TRP A 169 9.71 2.39 -8.03
CA TRP A 169 9.60 1.00 -7.59
C TRP A 169 8.13 0.56 -7.55
N GLU A 170 7.28 1.46 -7.07
CA GLU A 170 5.93 1.16 -6.64
C GLU A 170 4.88 1.25 -7.75
N SER A 171 4.98 2.25 -8.63
CA SER A 171 3.99 2.46 -9.70
C SER A 171 4.56 2.03 -11.04
N ARG A 172 5.75 2.54 -11.39
CA ARG A 172 6.31 2.36 -12.73
C ARG A 172 6.66 0.91 -13.05
N LEU A 173 7.27 0.16 -12.11
CA LEU A 173 7.64 -1.23 -12.37
C LEU A 173 6.42 -2.16 -12.50
N PRO A 174 5.43 -2.14 -11.58
CA PRO A 174 4.22 -2.95 -11.76
C PRO A 174 3.43 -2.61 -13.02
N GLU A 175 3.26 -1.33 -13.35
CA GLU A 175 2.54 -0.92 -14.56
C GLU A 175 3.20 -1.42 -15.84
N LEU A 176 4.54 -1.42 -15.90
CA LEU A 176 5.27 -1.88 -17.07
C LEU A 176 5.32 -3.40 -17.21
N PHE A 177 5.48 -4.12 -16.10
CA PHE A 177 5.93 -5.52 -16.14
C PHE A 177 4.93 -6.54 -15.59
N SER A 178 3.86 -6.12 -14.92
CA SER A 178 2.88 -7.03 -14.29
C SER A 178 2.21 -8.01 -15.24
N THR A 179 2.11 -7.70 -16.54
CA THR A 179 1.58 -8.61 -17.55
C THR A 179 2.47 -9.84 -17.77
N ASN A 180 3.76 -9.76 -17.42
CA ASN A 180 4.73 -10.84 -17.53
C ASN A 180 4.93 -11.60 -16.21
N TYR A 181 4.31 -11.15 -15.12
CA TYR A 181 4.43 -11.79 -13.81
C TYR A 181 3.54 -13.03 -13.70
N SER A 182 4.03 -14.06 -13.03
CA SER A 182 3.23 -15.20 -12.60
C SER A 182 2.65 -14.93 -11.22
N PHE A 183 1.32 -14.84 -11.10
CA PHE A 183 0.64 -14.60 -9.82
C PHE A 183 0.05 -15.87 -9.19
N VAL A 184 0.51 -17.06 -9.58
CA VAL A 184 0.05 -18.31 -8.97
C VAL A 184 0.71 -18.49 -7.60
N VAL A 185 -0.04 -18.27 -6.52
CA VAL A 185 0.49 -18.29 -5.13
C VAL A 185 -0.05 -19.41 -4.25
N GLY A 186 -1.05 -20.16 -4.71
CA GLY A 186 -1.67 -21.24 -3.94
C GLY A 186 -2.86 -20.77 -3.11
N LYS A 187 -3.12 -21.49 -2.00
CA LYS A 187 -4.29 -21.27 -1.13
C LYS A 187 -3.90 -20.48 0.12
N ALA A 188 -4.85 -19.70 0.62
CA ALA A 188 -4.74 -19.00 1.89
C ALA A 188 -4.43 -19.97 3.06
N ASN A 189 -3.55 -19.55 3.95
CA ASN A 189 -3.18 -20.30 5.16
C ASN A 189 -3.73 -19.63 6.41
N TYR A 190 -3.99 -20.40 7.46
CA TYR A 190 -4.41 -19.84 8.74
C TYR A 190 -3.22 -19.19 9.46
N ILE A 191 -3.43 -17.98 9.98
CA ILE A 191 -2.48 -17.18 10.72
C ILE A 191 -2.95 -17.13 12.18
N GLU A 192 -2.22 -17.80 13.06
CA GLU A 192 -2.54 -17.87 14.49
C GLU A 192 -2.36 -16.53 15.21
N ASN A 193 -1.36 -15.74 14.81
CA ASN A 193 -1.06 -14.46 15.43
C ASN A 193 -0.87 -13.37 14.37
N PRO A 194 -1.91 -12.57 14.07
CA PRO A 194 -1.89 -11.57 12.99
C PRO A 194 -0.85 -10.48 13.20
N LEU A 195 -0.57 -10.11 14.45
CA LEU A 195 0.46 -9.10 14.76
C LEU A 195 1.86 -9.66 14.53
N LYS A 196 2.12 -10.89 14.98
CA LYS A 196 3.42 -11.55 14.74
C LYS A 196 3.68 -11.72 13.24
N GLU A 197 2.66 -12.07 12.47
CA GLU A 197 2.77 -12.20 11.01
C GLU A 197 3.01 -10.83 10.35
N ALA A 198 2.29 -9.77 10.76
CA ALA A 198 2.55 -8.41 10.27
C ALA A 198 4.00 -7.95 10.53
N TRP A 199 4.57 -8.27 11.71
CA TRP A 199 5.98 -8.00 11.99
C TRP A 199 6.94 -8.86 11.16
N LYS A 200 6.60 -10.12 10.89
CA LYS A 200 7.39 -11.00 10.01
C LYS A 200 7.46 -10.43 8.60
N ILE A 201 6.31 -9.99 8.05
CA ILE A 201 6.23 -9.31 6.75
C ILE A 201 7.12 -8.06 6.77
N LEU A 202 6.94 -7.17 7.76
CA LEU A 202 7.70 -5.92 7.83
C LEU A 202 9.22 -6.15 7.89
N LYS A 203 9.68 -7.12 8.70
CA LYS A 203 11.11 -7.46 8.81
C LYS A 203 11.68 -7.99 7.51
N HIS A 204 10.96 -8.88 6.85
CA HIS A 204 11.36 -9.38 5.54
C HIS A 204 11.46 -8.23 4.54
N THR A 205 10.41 -7.43 4.42
CA THR A 205 10.35 -6.30 3.49
C THR A 205 11.43 -5.25 3.77
N HIS A 206 11.70 -4.92 5.04
CA HIS A 206 12.74 -3.97 5.42
C HIS A 206 14.14 -4.45 5.05
N SER A 207 14.41 -5.75 5.13
CA SER A 207 15.70 -6.31 4.68
C SER A 207 16.00 -6.09 3.19
N LEU A 208 14.98 -5.74 2.39
CA LEU A 208 15.12 -5.46 0.96
C LEU A 208 15.45 -3.99 0.66
N VAL A 209 15.39 -3.08 1.64
CA VAL A 209 15.63 -1.64 1.44
C VAL A 209 17.01 -1.37 0.85
N ASP A 210 18.05 -2.00 1.38
CA ASP A 210 19.41 -1.86 0.85
C ASP A 210 19.49 -2.29 -0.61
N THR A 211 18.84 -3.40 -0.99
CA THR A 211 18.85 -3.88 -2.38
C THR A 211 18.17 -2.86 -3.30
N VAL A 212 17.01 -2.32 -2.91
CA VAL A 212 16.30 -1.29 -3.69
C VAL A 212 17.19 -0.07 -3.92
N LEU A 213 17.76 0.50 -2.86
CA LEU A 213 18.56 1.72 -2.96
C LEU A 213 19.90 1.47 -3.66
N THR A 214 20.64 0.43 -3.27
CA THR A 214 21.98 0.14 -3.81
C THR A 214 21.95 -0.20 -5.29
N PHE A 215 20.92 -0.94 -5.76
CA PHE A 215 20.84 -1.30 -7.18
C PHE A 215 20.47 -0.11 -8.06
N GLU A 216 19.56 0.77 -7.61
CA GLU A 216 19.22 1.97 -8.37
C GLU A 216 20.43 2.92 -8.41
N ALA A 217 21.16 3.08 -7.29
CA ALA A 217 22.36 3.91 -7.26
C ALA A 217 23.45 3.40 -8.21
N LYS A 218 23.71 2.09 -8.23
CA LYS A 218 24.67 1.46 -9.17
C LYS A 218 24.26 1.63 -10.63
N LEU A 219 22.96 1.46 -10.93
CA LEU A 219 22.44 1.69 -12.26
C LEU A 219 22.58 3.17 -12.64
N ASN A 220 22.18 4.08 -11.76
CA ASN A 220 22.26 5.52 -11.98
C ASN A 220 23.69 6.00 -12.28
N ALA A 221 24.69 5.42 -11.62
CA ALA A 221 26.10 5.76 -11.84
C ALA A 221 26.65 5.32 -13.20
N SER A 222 26.05 4.32 -13.84
CA SER A 222 26.54 3.72 -15.09
C SER A 222 25.64 3.95 -16.30
N PHE A 223 24.36 4.28 -16.08
CA PHE A 223 23.40 4.47 -17.15
C PHE A 223 23.54 5.85 -17.80
N PRO A 224 23.46 5.97 -19.15
CA PRO A 224 23.52 7.27 -19.82
C PRO A 224 22.42 8.23 -19.31
N SER A 225 22.83 9.39 -18.80
CA SER A 225 21.93 10.34 -18.11
C SER A 225 20.84 10.89 -19.03
N ASP A 226 21.14 11.05 -20.31
CA ASP A 226 20.23 11.44 -21.40
C ASP A 226 19.15 10.37 -21.70
N LYS A 227 19.37 9.11 -21.29
CA LYS A 227 18.45 7.98 -21.50
C LYS A 227 17.70 7.55 -20.25
N LYS A 228 18.03 8.12 -19.08
CA LYS A 228 17.41 7.74 -17.79
C LYS A 228 15.90 7.98 -17.78
N TYR A 229 15.47 9.11 -18.35
CA TYR A 229 14.07 9.53 -18.33
C TYR A 229 13.43 9.46 -19.72
N SER A 230 12.12 9.31 -19.72
CA SER A 230 11.25 9.46 -20.87
C SER A 230 10.12 10.42 -20.52
N PHE A 231 9.55 11.05 -21.54
CA PHE A 231 8.43 11.97 -21.40
C PHE A 231 7.24 11.40 -22.15
N SER A 232 6.08 11.37 -21.49
CA SER A 232 4.82 10.98 -22.12
C SER A 232 3.75 12.00 -21.77
N GLU A 233 2.91 12.33 -22.75
CA GLU A 233 1.75 13.19 -22.52
C GLU A 233 0.55 12.34 -22.09
N ARG A 234 -0.06 12.72 -20.95
CA ARG A 234 -1.33 12.15 -20.48
C ARG A 234 -2.22 13.29 -20.00
N ASN A 235 -3.44 13.38 -20.51
CA ASN A 235 -4.40 14.44 -20.17
C ASN A 235 -3.79 15.86 -20.25
N ASN A 236 -3.12 16.17 -21.38
CA ASN A 236 -2.43 17.45 -21.63
C ASN A 236 -1.33 17.80 -20.62
N THR A 237 -0.82 16.82 -19.86
CA THR A 237 0.29 16.99 -18.92
C THR A 237 1.46 16.13 -19.35
N VAL A 238 2.63 16.74 -19.52
CA VAL A 238 3.88 16.02 -19.82
C VAL A 238 4.44 15.44 -18.53
N LEU A 239 4.44 14.11 -18.42
CA LEU A 239 5.00 13.41 -17.26
C LEU A 239 6.44 12.98 -17.55
N LYS A 240 7.37 13.44 -16.71
CA LYS A 240 8.74 12.91 -16.66
C LYS A 240 8.73 11.62 -15.84
N GLN A 241 9.16 10.52 -16.45
CA GLN A 241 9.19 9.20 -15.80
C GLN A 241 10.45 8.43 -16.17
N TYR A 242 10.82 7.43 -15.37
CA TYR A 242 11.91 6.52 -15.72
C TYR A 242 11.63 5.81 -17.05
N SER A 243 12.63 5.81 -17.93
CA SER A 243 12.52 5.23 -19.27
C SER A 243 12.33 3.71 -19.20
N LEU A 244 11.70 3.11 -20.21
CA LEU A 244 11.50 1.66 -20.26
C LEU A 244 12.83 0.90 -20.13
N ALA A 245 13.90 1.38 -20.78
CA ALA A 245 15.21 0.77 -20.72
C ALA A 245 15.81 0.81 -19.30
N TYR A 246 15.70 1.96 -18.61
CA TYR A 246 16.15 2.10 -17.23
C TYR A 246 15.33 1.18 -16.29
N SER A 247 14.00 1.24 -16.41
CA SER A 247 13.07 0.40 -15.65
C SER A 247 13.36 -1.08 -15.81
N LYS A 248 13.57 -1.55 -17.05
CA LYS A 248 13.85 -2.96 -17.34
C LYS A 248 15.19 -3.39 -16.75
N THR A 249 16.24 -2.59 -16.95
CA THR A 249 17.58 -2.91 -16.43
C THR A 249 17.57 -3.00 -14.91
N TYR A 250 16.90 -2.06 -14.24
CA TYR A 250 16.72 -2.09 -12.79
C TYR A 250 15.90 -3.30 -12.32
N HIS A 251 14.79 -3.57 -12.99
CA HIS A 251 13.91 -4.71 -12.69
C HIS A 251 14.63 -6.05 -12.80
N ASP A 252 15.35 -6.26 -13.91
CA ASP A 252 16.15 -7.46 -14.15
C ASP A 252 17.24 -7.62 -13.06
N ALA A 253 17.92 -6.52 -12.71
CA ALA A 253 18.99 -6.56 -11.71
C ALA A 253 18.47 -6.90 -10.30
N MET A 254 17.25 -6.48 -9.96
CA MET A 254 16.58 -6.89 -8.71
C MET A 254 16.01 -8.31 -8.74
N ASN A 255 16.23 -9.10 -9.81
CA ASN A 255 15.81 -10.49 -9.92
C ASN A 255 14.32 -10.69 -9.58
N ASN A 256 13.44 -9.95 -10.27
CA ASN A 256 11.98 -9.98 -10.11
C ASN A 256 11.50 -9.71 -8.66
N MET A 257 12.20 -8.89 -7.89
CA MET A 257 11.81 -8.55 -6.50
C MET A 257 10.36 -8.03 -6.42
N VAL A 258 9.96 -7.14 -7.33
CA VAL A 258 8.59 -6.59 -7.35
C VAL A 258 7.56 -7.71 -7.49
N GLU A 259 7.75 -8.63 -8.43
CA GLU A 259 6.87 -9.79 -8.61
C GLU A 259 6.81 -10.64 -7.33
N LYS A 260 7.96 -10.91 -6.69
CA LYS A 260 8.02 -11.69 -5.44
C LYS A 260 7.25 -11.02 -4.30
N GLN A 261 7.41 -9.70 -4.13
CA GLN A 261 6.65 -8.94 -3.13
C GLN A 261 5.15 -8.94 -3.44
N MET A 262 4.74 -8.74 -4.71
CA MET A 262 3.33 -8.80 -5.11
C MET A 262 2.73 -10.19 -4.84
N ARG A 263 3.46 -11.26 -5.15
CA ARG A 263 3.04 -12.64 -4.87
C ARG A 263 2.88 -12.90 -3.37
N SER A 264 3.84 -12.45 -2.56
CA SER A 264 3.75 -12.54 -1.10
C SER A 264 2.52 -11.79 -0.58
N ALA A 265 2.31 -10.56 -1.04
CA ALA A 265 1.15 -9.76 -0.66
C ALA A 265 -0.18 -10.45 -1.02
N ILE A 266 -0.32 -11.00 -2.23
CA ILE A 266 -1.54 -11.74 -2.63
C ILE A 266 -1.85 -12.88 -1.67
N LEU A 267 -0.83 -13.69 -1.32
CA LEU A 267 -1.01 -14.83 -0.43
C LEU A 267 -1.32 -14.40 1.00
N GLU A 268 -0.61 -13.40 1.52
CA GLU A 268 -0.82 -12.87 2.86
C GLU A 268 -2.20 -12.22 2.99
N ILE A 269 -2.63 -11.38 2.05
CA ILE A 269 -3.97 -10.78 2.06
C ILE A 269 -5.05 -11.87 2.15
N GLY A 270 -4.95 -12.90 1.30
CA GLY A 270 -5.86 -14.05 1.33
C GLY A 270 -5.83 -14.80 2.66
N SER A 271 -4.64 -14.99 3.22
CA SER A 271 -4.41 -15.66 4.51
C SER A 271 -4.98 -14.88 5.68
N PHE A 272 -4.83 -13.56 5.71
CA PHE A 272 -5.43 -12.69 6.72
C PHE A 272 -6.96 -12.67 6.61
N TRP A 273 -7.53 -12.57 5.40
CA TRP A 273 -8.99 -12.66 5.23
C TRP A 273 -9.54 -14.01 5.69
N TYR A 274 -8.88 -15.11 5.28
CA TYR A 274 -9.25 -16.45 5.69
C TYR A 274 -9.18 -16.63 7.21
N SER A 275 -8.10 -16.18 7.83
CA SER A 275 -7.91 -16.28 9.28
C SER A 275 -8.96 -15.47 10.03
N ALA A 276 -9.30 -14.26 9.57
CA ALA A 276 -10.33 -13.45 10.18
C ALA A 276 -11.72 -14.12 10.13
N TRP A 277 -12.01 -14.83 9.04
CA TRP A 277 -13.23 -15.63 8.90
C TRP A 277 -13.23 -16.86 9.82
N VAL A 278 -12.09 -17.56 9.95
CA VAL A 278 -11.93 -18.68 10.89
C VAL A 278 -12.12 -18.23 12.33
N ASP A 279 -11.45 -17.15 12.75
CA ASP A 279 -11.54 -16.57 14.09
C ASP A 279 -12.93 -16.01 14.43
N ALA A 280 -13.75 -15.75 13.40
CA ALA A 280 -15.14 -15.39 13.53
C ALA A 280 -16.09 -16.58 13.72
N GLY A 281 -15.57 -17.81 13.73
CA GLY A 281 -16.38 -19.04 13.81
C GLY A 281 -16.89 -19.52 12.45
N GLN A 282 -16.22 -19.15 11.36
CA GLN A 282 -16.54 -19.56 9.99
C GLN A 282 -18.01 -19.33 9.59
N PRO A 283 -18.57 -18.13 9.82
CA PRO A 283 -19.98 -17.87 9.54
C PRO A 283 -20.28 -18.08 8.05
N GLU A 284 -21.48 -18.60 7.75
CA GLU A 284 -21.91 -18.75 6.37
C GLU A 284 -22.02 -17.39 5.66
N LEU A 285 -21.29 -17.23 4.55
CA LEU A 285 -21.31 -16.01 3.73
C LEU A 285 -22.43 -16.03 2.68
N LYS A 286 -23.58 -16.61 3.04
CA LYS A 286 -24.83 -16.59 2.28
C LYS A 286 -25.88 -15.81 3.05
N ASN A 287 -26.79 -15.16 2.32
CA ASN A 287 -27.89 -14.38 2.90
C ASN A 287 -27.40 -13.41 4.00
N LEU A 288 -26.25 -12.77 3.75
CA LEU A 288 -25.68 -11.81 4.69
C LEU A 288 -26.59 -10.58 4.80
N ILE A 289 -26.53 -9.95 5.97
CA ILE A 289 -27.32 -8.76 6.23
C ILE A 289 -26.62 -7.59 5.51
N LYS A 290 -27.35 -6.94 4.62
CA LYS A 290 -26.93 -5.64 4.07
C LYS A 290 -27.37 -4.58 5.06
N ILE A 291 -26.44 -4.09 5.86
CA ILE A 291 -26.67 -2.96 6.76
C ILE A 291 -26.21 -1.74 5.98
N ASP A 292 -27.15 -1.01 5.37
CA ASP A 292 -26.80 0.20 4.63
C ASP A 292 -26.02 1.15 5.55
N PRO A 293 -24.95 1.79 5.07
CA PRO A 293 -24.18 2.72 5.89
C PRO A 293 -25.11 3.84 6.36
N ILE A 294 -24.94 4.30 7.60
CA ILE A 294 -25.72 5.44 8.07
C ILE A 294 -25.38 6.69 7.22
N PRO A 295 -26.30 7.66 7.09
CA PRO A 295 -26.09 8.83 6.23
C PRO A 295 -24.76 9.56 6.46
N ASP A 296 -24.29 9.61 7.70
CA ASP A 296 -23.01 10.23 8.06
C ASP A 296 -21.80 9.48 7.46
N GLU A 297 -21.78 8.13 7.48
CA GLU A 297 -20.70 7.34 6.87
C GLU A 297 -20.64 7.55 5.35
N ARG A 298 -21.80 7.66 4.68
CA ARG A 298 -21.86 7.98 3.24
C ARG A 298 -21.37 9.39 2.94
N LYS A 299 -21.66 10.34 3.82
CA LYS A 299 -21.21 11.72 3.68
C LYS A 299 -19.70 11.82 3.87
N GLU A 300 -19.14 11.12 4.86
CA GLU A 300 -17.70 11.02 5.07
C GLU A 300 -16.97 10.45 3.84
N GLU A 301 -17.45 9.35 3.27
CA GLU A 301 -16.89 8.77 2.04
C GLU A 301 -16.94 9.77 0.87
N SER A 302 -18.08 10.44 0.66
CA SER A 302 -18.19 11.46 -0.39
C SER A 302 -17.27 12.65 -0.18
N ASP A 303 -17.06 13.07 1.08
CA ASP A 303 -16.18 14.18 1.41
C ASP A 303 -14.70 13.81 1.25
N VAL A 304 -14.33 12.55 1.51
CA VAL A 304 -13.01 12.00 1.19
C VAL A 304 -12.76 12.08 -0.32
N ASP A 305 -13.68 11.57 -1.14
CA ASP A 305 -13.53 11.58 -2.60
C ASP A 305 -13.39 13.00 -3.15
N LYS A 306 -14.22 13.95 -2.69
CA LYS A 306 -14.11 15.36 -3.10
C LYS A 306 -12.78 16.00 -2.68
N LYS A 307 -12.23 15.65 -1.51
CA LYS A 307 -10.93 16.18 -1.06
C LYS A 307 -9.79 15.55 -1.85
N PHE A 308 -9.89 14.26 -2.16
CA PHE A 308 -8.96 13.57 -3.04
C PHE A 308 -8.93 14.21 -4.43
N GLU A 309 -10.09 14.49 -5.04
CA GLU A 309 -10.19 15.17 -6.35
C GLU A 309 -9.57 16.58 -6.37
N LYS A 310 -9.57 17.28 -5.23
CA LYS A 310 -8.91 18.59 -5.08
C LYS A 310 -7.38 18.50 -5.00
N GLY A 311 -6.82 17.32 -4.71
CA GLY A 311 -5.38 17.07 -4.76
C GLY A 311 -4.55 17.65 -3.62
N VAL A 312 -5.17 18.17 -2.55
CA VAL A 312 -4.43 18.74 -1.39
C VAL A 312 -4.23 17.65 -0.34
N LEU A 313 -3.05 17.02 -0.36
CA LEU A 313 -2.68 15.97 0.59
C LEU A 313 -2.49 16.52 2.01
N ILE A 314 -2.92 15.74 3.02
CA ILE A 314 -2.72 16.06 4.43
C ILE A 314 -1.67 15.10 5.01
N GLY A 315 -0.61 15.64 5.58
CA GLY A 315 0.48 14.84 6.16
C GLY A 315 1.56 14.48 5.14
N ARG A 316 2.27 13.38 5.40
CA ARG A 316 3.41 12.94 4.60
C ARG A 316 2.97 12.43 3.23
N GLU A 317 3.67 12.86 2.19
CA GLU A 317 3.70 12.18 0.90
C GLU A 317 4.51 10.90 1.08
N ILE A 318 3.90 9.76 0.77
CA ILE A 318 4.44 8.45 1.12
C ILE A 318 5.26 7.95 -0.05
#